data_AF-A0A4U3A3N8-F1
#
_entry.id   AF-A0A4U3A3N8-F1
#
_cell.length_a   1.000
_cell.length_b   1.000
_cell.length_c   1.000
_cell.angle_alpha   90.00
_cell.angle_beta   90.00
_cell.angle_gamma   90.00
#
_symmetry.space_group_name_H-M   'P 1'
#
loop_
_entity.id
_entity.type
_entity.pdbx_description
1 polymer ?
#
loop_
_entity_poly.entity_id
_entity_poly.type
_entity_poly.pdbx_seq_one_letter_code
_entity_poly.pdbx_strand_id
1 'polypeptide(L)'
;MTGKFLDVLKEQNVASTFFMQGSNLQNTGFQENVKRAVKEGHYIGAHSMTHNSDKLYKKGQFVPEMKETLDLIHNITGTTPKLVRPPYGSAPGLKGEEIRNQIVEAAIKVWDWTVDSNDWKLKDNPTQIIENVKKQTTEEVEVVLMHEKAQTLQALPEIIKFYKENGYEFGVYNDADHFRLNFQKDQRL
;
A
#
# COMPACT_ATOMS: atom_id res chain seq x y z
N MET A 1 0.17 12.84 -8.87
CA MET A 1 -0.35 13.23 -7.55
C MET A 1 0.68 12.96 -6.46
N THR A 2 1.42 11.86 -6.54
CA THR A 2 2.49 11.42 -5.63
C THR A 2 3.39 12.52 -5.09
N GLY A 3 3.95 13.39 -5.93
CA GLY A 3 4.79 14.50 -5.45
C GLY A 3 4.12 15.36 -4.37
N LYS A 4 2.81 15.65 -4.49
CA LYS A 4 2.06 16.42 -3.49
C LYS A 4 1.83 15.65 -2.18
N PHE A 5 1.66 14.33 -2.26
CA PHE A 5 1.59 13.49 -1.06
C PHE A 5 2.94 13.50 -0.34
N LEU A 6 4.03 13.34 -1.08
CA LEU A 6 5.39 13.41 -0.53
C LEU A 6 5.67 14.76 0.14
N ASP A 7 5.22 15.87 -0.45
CA ASP A 7 5.34 17.20 0.15
C ASP A 7 4.64 17.28 1.52
N VAL A 8 3.38 16.84 1.60
CA VAL A 8 2.62 16.82 2.87
C VAL A 8 3.26 15.89 3.90
N LEU A 9 3.67 14.68 3.50
CA LEU A 9 4.31 13.73 4.40
C LEU A 9 5.61 14.29 4.99
N LYS A 10 6.41 14.95 4.15
CA LYS A 10 7.64 15.64 4.57
C LYS A 10 7.37 16.81 5.50
N GLU A 11 6.40 17.67 5.19
CA GLU A 11 5.98 18.79 6.05
C GLU A 11 5.52 18.29 7.43
N GLN A 12 4.87 17.13 7.47
CA GLN A 12 4.40 16.50 8.70
C GLN A 12 5.46 15.62 9.39
N ASN A 13 6.67 15.50 8.82
CA ASN A 13 7.75 14.64 9.30
C ASN A 13 7.30 13.19 9.55
N VAL A 14 6.59 12.61 8.57
CA VAL A 14 6.13 11.21 8.62
C VAL A 14 6.57 10.46 7.37
N ALA A 15 6.90 9.17 7.54
CA ALA A 15 7.10 8.25 6.43
C ALA A 15 5.88 7.36 6.22
N SER A 16 5.73 6.78 5.03
CA SER A 16 4.61 5.90 4.68
C SER A 16 5.04 4.78 3.73
N THR A 17 4.11 3.87 3.45
CA THR A 17 4.33 2.72 2.55
C THR A 17 3.45 2.89 1.31
N PHE A 18 4.04 3.01 0.13
CA PHE A 18 3.35 3.15 -1.16
C PHE A 18 3.29 1.81 -1.88
N PHE A 19 2.16 1.53 -2.55
CA PHE A 19 1.96 0.31 -3.33
C PHE A 19 1.70 0.69 -4.77
N MET A 20 2.67 0.42 -5.63
CA MET A 20 2.70 0.94 -6.99
C MET A 20 2.12 -0.07 -7.97
N GLN A 21 1.23 0.40 -8.84
CA GLN A 21 0.81 -0.39 -10.00
C GLN A 21 1.88 -0.29 -11.09
N GLY A 22 2.37 -1.43 -11.60
CA GLY A 22 3.50 -1.45 -12.51
C GLY A 22 3.23 -0.77 -13.87
N SER A 23 1.98 -0.75 -14.34
CA SER A 23 1.59 0.03 -15.54
C SER A 23 1.86 1.54 -15.39
N ASN A 24 1.75 2.08 -14.17
CA ASN A 24 2.12 3.48 -13.91
C ASN A 24 3.64 3.66 -13.93
N LEU A 25 4.41 2.67 -13.46
CA LEU A 25 5.87 2.73 -13.42
C LEU A 25 6.52 2.72 -14.81
N GLN A 26 5.81 2.24 -15.83
CA GLN A 26 6.25 2.32 -17.22
C GLN A 26 6.28 3.76 -17.75
N ASN A 27 5.56 4.69 -17.12
CA ASN A 27 5.67 6.11 -17.41
C ASN A 27 6.90 6.70 -16.68
N THR A 28 7.93 7.05 -17.46
CA THR A 28 9.18 7.60 -16.93
C THR A 28 8.99 8.88 -16.10
N GLY A 29 7.95 9.67 -16.39
CA GLY A 29 7.62 10.86 -15.60
C GLY A 29 7.18 10.57 -14.17
N PHE A 30 6.70 9.35 -13.88
CA PHE A 30 6.34 8.94 -12.52
C PHE A 30 7.53 8.38 -11.74
N GLN A 31 8.55 7.85 -12.43
CA GLN A 31 9.71 7.19 -11.81
C GLN A 31 10.50 8.13 -10.90
N GLU A 32 10.58 9.42 -11.23
CA GLU A 32 11.27 10.41 -10.38
C GLU A 32 10.58 10.59 -9.01
N ASN A 33 9.24 10.51 -8.95
CA ASN A 33 8.55 10.52 -7.67
C ASN A 33 8.80 9.24 -6.87
N VAL A 34 8.98 8.09 -7.54
CA VAL A 34 9.30 6.81 -6.86
C VAL A 34 10.69 6.86 -6.25
N LYS A 35 11.68 7.35 -7.00
CA LYS A 35 13.05 7.57 -6.49
C LYS A 35 13.07 8.56 -5.33
N ARG A 36 12.32 9.67 -5.47
CA ARG A 36 12.13 10.65 -4.40
C ARG A 36 11.54 9.99 -3.15
N ALA A 37 10.51 9.17 -3.30
CA ALA A 37 9.85 8.54 -2.17
C ALA A 37 10.81 7.63 -1.38
N VAL A 38 11.64 6.83 -2.06
CA VAL A 38 12.70 6.04 -1.41
C VAL A 38 13.70 6.94 -0.68
N LYS A 39 14.17 8.01 -1.34
CA LYS A 39 15.12 8.96 -0.73
C LYS A 39 14.56 9.66 0.52
N GLU A 40 13.25 9.87 0.56
CA GLU A 40 12.54 10.48 1.69
C GLU A 40 12.14 9.46 2.79
N GLY A 41 12.60 8.20 2.67
CA GLY A 41 12.43 7.19 3.71
C GLY A 41 11.13 6.40 3.64
N HIS A 42 10.40 6.46 2.52
CA HIS A 42 9.19 5.67 2.32
C HIS A 42 9.50 4.29 1.75
N TYR A 43 8.67 3.30 2.09
CA TYR A 43 8.76 1.97 1.48
C TYR A 43 7.91 1.89 0.21
N ILE A 44 8.43 1.25 -0.84
CA ILE A 44 7.76 1.07 -2.12
C ILE A 44 7.50 -0.43 -2.36
N GLY A 45 6.25 -0.86 -2.24
CA GLY A 45 5.78 -2.21 -2.55
C GLY A 45 5.01 -2.28 -3.87
N ALA A 46 4.64 -3.50 -4.27
CA ALA A 46 3.91 -3.73 -5.52
C ALA A 46 2.39 -3.84 -5.34
N HIS A 47 1.64 -3.42 -6.37
CA HIS A 47 0.19 -3.49 -6.45
C HIS A 47 -0.30 -4.08 -7.78
N SER A 48 0.35 -5.15 -8.23
CA SER A 48 0.18 -5.79 -9.56
C SER A 48 0.54 -4.90 -10.75
N MET A 49 0.40 -5.44 -11.96
CA MET A 49 0.58 -4.70 -13.21
C MET A 49 -0.76 -4.14 -13.69
N THR A 50 -1.80 -4.98 -13.70
CA THR A 50 -3.05 -4.70 -14.40
C THR A 50 -4.17 -4.23 -13.48
N HIS A 51 -4.05 -4.50 -12.18
CA HIS A 51 -5.14 -4.33 -11.21
C HIS A 51 -6.44 -5.02 -11.67
N ASN A 52 -6.35 -6.12 -12.43
CA ASN A 52 -7.52 -6.83 -12.96
C ASN A 52 -7.80 -8.10 -12.13
N SER A 53 -8.94 -8.13 -11.44
CA SER A 53 -9.30 -9.24 -10.54
C SER A 53 -9.36 -10.61 -11.24
N ASP A 54 -9.88 -10.69 -12.46
CA ASP A 54 -9.97 -11.95 -13.20
C ASP A 54 -8.58 -12.47 -13.58
N LYS A 55 -7.67 -11.59 -14.03
CA LYS A 55 -6.28 -11.99 -14.31
C LYS A 55 -5.61 -12.50 -13.04
N LEU A 56 -5.66 -11.70 -11.97
CA LEU A 56 -4.95 -11.98 -10.72
C LEU A 56 -5.44 -13.28 -10.07
N TYR A 57 -6.74 -13.41 -9.88
CA TYR A 57 -7.31 -14.43 -8.98
C TYR A 57 -7.93 -15.63 -9.69
N LYS A 58 -8.25 -15.52 -10.99
CA LYS A 58 -8.82 -16.64 -11.77
C LYS A 58 -7.86 -17.20 -12.81
N LYS A 59 -6.96 -16.37 -13.36
CA LYS A 59 -6.00 -16.78 -14.40
C LYS A 59 -4.58 -16.98 -13.87
N GLY A 60 -4.40 -17.06 -12.56
CA GLY A 60 -3.12 -17.33 -11.92
C GLY A 60 -2.05 -16.25 -12.15
N GLN A 61 -2.45 -15.01 -12.44
CA GLN A 61 -1.50 -13.92 -12.74
C GLN A 61 -1.04 -13.15 -11.50
N PHE A 62 -1.50 -13.49 -10.30
CA PHE A 62 -1.12 -12.75 -9.09
C PHE A 62 0.40 -12.69 -8.87
N VAL A 63 1.06 -13.84 -8.71
CA VAL A 63 2.52 -13.87 -8.48
C VAL A 63 3.30 -13.33 -9.68
N PRO A 64 3.00 -13.71 -10.95
CA PRO A 64 3.66 -13.11 -12.11
C PRO A 64 3.57 -11.57 -12.15
N GLU A 65 2.39 -10.99 -11.97
CA GLU A 65 2.22 -9.54 -12.01
C GLU A 65 2.87 -8.84 -10.81
N MET A 66 2.91 -9.48 -9.64
CA MET A 66 3.62 -8.92 -8.49
C MET A 66 5.13 -8.91 -8.71
N LYS A 67 5.70 -10.00 -9.20
CA LYS A 67 7.14 -10.07 -9.50
C LYS A 67 7.54 -9.05 -10.56
N GLU A 68 6.78 -8.94 -11.63
CA GLU A 68 7.04 -7.95 -12.68
C GLU A 68 7.06 -6.52 -12.12
N THR A 69 6.09 -6.16 -11.27
CA THR A 69 6.07 -4.85 -10.63
C THR A 69 7.22 -4.66 -9.63
N LEU A 70 7.58 -5.68 -8.84
CA LEU A 70 8.73 -5.61 -7.92
C LEU A 70 10.05 -5.43 -8.68
N ASP A 71 10.22 -6.11 -9.82
CA ASP A 71 11.38 -5.97 -10.69
C ASP A 71 11.44 -4.55 -11.30
N LEU A 72 10.31 -3.98 -11.71
CA LEU A 72 10.24 -2.58 -12.13
C LEU A 72 10.66 -1.62 -11.01
N ILE A 73 10.18 -1.83 -9.79
CA ILE A 73 10.56 -1.02 -8.63
C ILE A 73 12.07 -1.14 -8.37
N HIS A 74 12.63 -2.35 -8.45
CA HIS A 74 14.07 -2.59 -8.31
C HIS A 74 14.87 -1.82 -9.35
N ASN A 75 14.49 -1.94 -10.63
CA ASN A 75 15.18 -1.24 -11.72
C ASN A 75 15.13 0.29 -11.60
N ILE A 76 14.06 0.85 -11.02
CA ILE A 76 13.90 2.29 -10.85
C ILE A 76 14.68 2.82 -9.64
N THR A 77 14.70 2.06 -8.54
CA THR A 77 15.11 2.57 -7.22
C THR A 77 16.39 1.94 -6.68
N GLY A 78 16.81 0.79 -7.21
CA GLY A 78 17.86 -0.06 -6.65
C GLY A 78 17.45 -0.86 -5.40
N THR A 79 16.24 -0.66 -4.87
CA THR A 79 15.73 -1.40 -3.70
C THR A 79 15.26 -2.80 -4.09
N THR A 80 15.12 -3.72 -3.13
CA THR A 80 14.66 -5.10 -3.40
C THR A 80 13.45 -5.46 -2.55
N PRO A 81 12.31 -4.75 -2.71
CA PRO A 81 11.14 -4.91 -1.87
C PRO A 81 10.51 -6.30 -2.02
N LYS A 82 9.88 -6.82 -0.96
CA LYS A 82 9.15 -8.10 -0.98
C LYS A 82 7.66 -7.95 -0.70
N LEU A 83 7.27 -6.85 -0.07
CA LEU A 83 5.88 -6.58 0.28
C LEU A 83 5.03 -6.16 -0.92
N VAL A 84 3.85 -6.76 -0.99
CA VAL A 84 2.81 -6.44 -1.96
C VAL A 84 1.47 -6.23 -1.27
N ARG A 85 0.62 -5.43 -1.91
CA ARG A 85 -0.80 -5.31 -1.55
C ARG A 85 -1.65 -5.94 -2.64
N PRO A 86 -2.52 -6.90 -2.34
CA PRO A 86 -3.45 -7.45 -3.33
C PRO A 86 -4.46 -6.37 -3.76
N PRO A 87 -4.65 -6.12 -5.06
CA PRO A 87 -5.80 -5.37 -5.56
C PRO A 87 -7.10 -5.92 -4.99
N TYR A 88 -7.97 -5.05 -4.47
CA TYR A 88 -9.24 -5.43 -3.84
C TYR A 88 -9.15 -6.23 -2.52
N GLY A 89 -7.94 -6.38 -1.95
CA GLY A 89 -7.69 -7.15 -0.74
C GLY A 89 -7.51 -8.66 -1.00
N SER A 90 -6.88 -9.34 -0.05
CA SER A 90 -6.57 -10.78 -0.19
C SER A 90 -7.79 -11.68 -0.14
N ALA A 91 -8.92 -11.22 0.41
CA ALA A 91 -10.14 -12.02 0.56
C ALA A 91 -11.26 -11.52 -0.39
N PRO A 92 -11.87 -12.40 -1.21
CA PRO A 92 -11.62 -13.85 -1.30
C PRO A 92 -10.51 -14.25 -2.29
N GLY A 93 -9.85 -13.30 -2.95
CA GLY A 93 -8.97 -13.58 -4.11
C GLY A 93 -7.82 -14.57 -3.86
N LEU A 94 -7.25 -14.59 -2.66
CA LEU A 94 -6.17 -15.46 -2.22
C LEU A 94 -6.65 -16.63 -1.34
N LYS A 95 -7.93 -17.01 -1.43
CA LYS A 95 -8.52 -18.10 -0.63
C LYS A 95 -7.96 -19.49 -1.01
N GLY A 96 -7.51 -19.69 -2.24
CA GLY A 96 -6.89 -20.96 -2.65
C GLY A 96 -5.56 -21.20 -1.95
N GLU A 97 -5.29 -22.43 -1.50
CA GLU A 97 -3.99 -22.78 -0.92
C GLU A 97 -2.87 -22.69 -1.96
N GLU A 98 -3.13 -23.12 -3.19
CA GLU A 98 -2.18 -23.08 -4.31
C GLU A 98 -1.60 -21.69 -4.54
N ILE A 99 -2.44 -20.66 -4.68
CA ILE A 99 -1.98 -19.29 -4.88
C ILE A 99 -1.18 -18.77 -3.67
N ARG A 100 -1.53 -19.17 -2.44
CA ARG A 100 -0.75 -18.80 -1.24
C ARG A 100 0.60 -19.52 -1.19
N ASN A 101 0.68 -20.78 -1.62
CA ASN A 101 1.94 -21.52 -1.73
C ASN A 101 2.86 -20.85 -2.75
N GLN A 102 2.35 -20.46 -3.91
CA GLN A 102 3.12 -19.72 -4.93
C GLN A 102 3.66 -18.39 -4.40
N ILE A 103 2.89 -17.67 -3.56
CA ILE A 103 3.35 -16.42 -2.93
C ILE A 103 4.51 -16.69 -1.97
N VAL A 104 4.41 -17.73 -1.15
CA VAL A 104 5.45 -18.14 -0.20
C VAL A 104 6.72 -18.59 -0.92
N GLU A 105 6.59 -19.42 -1.96
CA GLU A 105 7.70 -19.89 -2.79
C GLU A 105 8.41 -18.74 -3.51
N ALA A 106 7.67 -17.70 -3.90
CA ALA A 106 8.22 -16.48 -4.47
C ALA A 106 8.84 -15.53 -3.43
N ALA A 107 8.83 -15.88 -2.14
CA ALA A 107 9.29 -15.07 -1.03
C ALA A 107 8.62 -13.68 -0.95
N ILE A 108 7.36 -13.59 -1.40
CA ILE A 108 6.55 -12.37 -1.37
C ILE A 108 5.82 -12.27 -0.03
N LYS A 109 5.74 -11.05 0.51
CA LYS A 109 4.95 -10.72 1.69
C LYS A 109 3.67 -10.00 1.31
N VAL A 110 2.59 -10.22 2.05
CA VAL A 110 1.26 -9.67 1.75
C VAL A 110 0.75 -8.84 2.91
N TRP A 111 0.40 -7.59 2.63
CA TRP A 111 -0.37 -6.75 3.55
C TRP A 111 -1.73 -6.36 2.98
N ASP A 112 -2.77 -6.66 3.75
CA ASP A 112 -4.05 -5.97 3.67
C ASP A 112 -3.99 -4.67 4.50
N TRP A 113 -5.06 -4.35 5.23
CA TRP A 113 -5.23 -3.16 6.05
C TRP A 113 -6.17 -3.47 7.22
N THR A 114 -6.12 -2.64 8.26
CA THR A 114 -7.06 -2.68 9.41
C THR A 114 -8.15 -1.63 9.26
N VAL A 115 -7.81 -0.46 8.69
CA VAL A 115 -8.73 0.67 8.47
C VAL A 115 -8.90 0.92 6.97
N ASP A 116 -10.14 0.91 6.48
CA ASP A 116 -10.46 1.39 5.11
C ASP A 116 -11.00 2.82 5.17
N SER A 117 -10.23 3.77 4.63
CA SER A 117 -10.67 5.17 4.58
C SER A 117 -11.91 5.40 3.70
N ASN A 118 -12.22 4.45 2.80
CA ASN A 118 -13.24 4.55 1.75
C ASN A 118 -13.06 5.76 0.82
N ASP A 119 -11.86 6.35 0.79
CA ASP A 119 -11.55 7.57 0.06
C ASP A 119 -11.86 7.50 -1.45
N TRP A 120 -11.75 6.31 -2.03
CA TRP A 120 -12.08 6.04 -3.42
C TRP A 120 -13.55 6.25 -3.78
N LYS A 121 -14.46 6.18 -2.80
CA LYS A 121 -15.91 6.41 -2.94
C LYS A 121 -16.31 7.87 -2.69
N LEU A 122 -15.48 8.62 -1.97
CA LEU A 122 -15.84 9.88 -1.33
C LEU A 122 -15.28 11.09 -2.08
N LYS A 123 -15.58 11.17 -3.39
CA LYS A 123 -15.14 12.29 -4.21
C LYS A 123 -15.59 13.63 -3.58
N ASP A 124 -14.65 14.56 -3.47
CA ASP A 124 -14.85 15.91 -2.92
C ASP A 124 -15.41 15.94 -1.48
N ASN A 125 -15.22 14.85 -0.70
CA ASN A 125 -15.68 14.76 0.69
C ASN A 125 -14.56 14.29 1.65
N PRO A 126 -13.52 15.13 1.88
CA PRO A 126 -12.43 14.81 2.80
C PRO A 126 -12.89 14.60 4.24
N THR A 127 -13.92 15.32 4.69
CA THR A 127 -14.46 15.20 6.05
C THR A 127 -14.93 13.78 6.35
N GLN A 128 -15.68 13.16 5.44
CA GLN A 128 -16.14 11.79 5.64
C GLN A 128 -14.99 10.77 5.64
N ILE A 129 -13.90 11.03 4.90
CA ILE A 129 -12.69 10.18 4.92
C ILE A 129 -12.07 10.20 6.32
N ILE A 130 -11.92 11.40 6.90
CA ILE A 130 -11.38 11.57 8.26
C ILE A 130 -12.25 10.83 9.27
N GLU A 131 -13.57 11.00 9.22
CA GLU A 131 -14.50 10.33 10.15
C GLU A 131 -14.47 8.80 10.00
N ASN A 132 -14.33 8.27 8.78
CA ASN A 132 -14.18 6.84 8.57
C ASN A 132 -12.90 6.30 9.22
N VAL A 133 -11.79 7.03 9.10
CA VAL A 133 -10.51 6.64 9.71
C VAL A 133 -10.62 6.66 11.23
N LYS A 134 -11.14 7.76 11.80
CA LYS A 134 -11.33 7.91 13.26
C LYS A 134 -12.20 6.81 13.83
N LYS A 135 -13.33 6.51 13.19
CA LYS A 135 -14.30 5.50 13.65
C LYS A 135 -13.74 4.07 13.65
N GLN A 136 -12.84 3.75 12.72
CA GLN A 136 -12.27 2.41 12.56
C GLN A 136 -10.96 2.22 13.33
N THR A 137 -10.36 3.29 13.85
CA THR A 137 -9.12 3.22 14.64
C THR A 137 -9.42 2.69 16.04
N THR A 138 -9.06 1.44 16.31
CA THR A 138 -9.33 0.75 17.57
C THR A 138 -8.18 -0.08 18.10
N GLU A 139 -7.17 -0.37 17.28
CA GLU A 139 -6.06 -1.28 17.60
C GLU A 139 -4.75 -0.52 17.88
N GLU A 140 -3.84 -1.11 18.65
CA GLU A 140 -2.53 -0.50 18.95
C GLU A 140 -1.66 -0.30 17.69
N VAL A 141 -1.87 -1.14 16.66
CA VAL A 141 -1.17 -1.07 15.37
C VAL A 141 -2.20 -1.01 14.25
N GLU A 142 -2.23 0.12 13.56
CA GLU A 142 -3.14 0.36 12.44
C GLU A 142 -2.40 0.44 11.11
N VAL A 143 -2.93 -0.24 10.10
CA VAL A 143 -2.52 -0.08 8.70
C VAL A 143 -3.69 0.50 7.93
N VAL A 144 -3.56 1.78 7.56
CA VAL A 144 -4.66 2.57 6.98
C VAL A 144 -4.58 2.54 5.46
N LEU A 145 -5.63 2.01 4.81
CA LEU A 145 -5.75 2.01 3.36
C LEU A 145 -6.19 3.37 2.84
N MET A 146 -5.38 3.93 1.94
CA MET A 146 -5.65 5.17 1.22
C MET A 146 -5.15 5.07 -0.23
N HIS A 147 -5.65 5.97 -1.07
CA HIS A 147 -5.30 6.10 -2.49
C HIS A 147 -4.89 7.55 -2.80
N GLU A 148 -4.00 7.75 -3.76
CA GLU A 148 -3.50 9.09 -4.14
C GLU A 148 -4.54 9.92 -4.91
N LYS A 149 -5.61 10.35 -4.23
CA LYS A 149 -6.72 11.14 -4.77
C LYS A 149 -6.74 12.54 -4.17
N ALA A 150 -7.41 13.48 -4.85
CA ALA A 150 -7.44 14.88 -4.41
C ALA A 150 -8.12 15.04 -3.04
N GLN A 151 -9.24 14.35 -2.79
CA GLN A 151 -9.92 14.35 -1.50
C GLN A 151 -9.07 13.71 -0.40
N THR A 152 -8.29 12.67 -0.72
CA THR A 152 -7.39 12.02 0.24
C THR A 152 -6.25 12.95 0.60
N LEU A 153 -5.69 13.67 -0.38
CA LEU A 153 -4.65 14.67 -0.14
C LEU A 153 -5.14 15.80 0.78
N GLN A 154 -6.40 16.23 0.63
CA GLN A 154 -7.02 17.22 1.52
C GLN A 154 -7.25 16.70 2.94
N ALA A 155 -7.58 15.41 3.09
CA ALA A 155 -7.82 14.76 4.39
C ALA A 155 -6.52 14.41 5.13
N LEU A 156 -5.42 14.17 4.41
CA LEU A 156 -4.19 13.59 4.95
C LEU A 156 -3.60 14.35 6.15
N PRO A 157 -3.47 15.70 6.16
CA PRO A 157 -2.92 16.41 7.32
C PRO A 157 -3.72 16.21 8.61
N GLU A 158 -5.06 16.21 8.52
CA GLU A 158 -5.94 16.03 9.69
C GLU A 158 -5.91 14.58 10.17
N ILE A 159 -5.79 13.60 9.26
CA ILE A 159 -5.60 12.20 9.64
C ILE A 159 -4.27 12.01 10.38
N ILE A 160 -3.18 12.63 9.89
CA ILE A 160 -1.88 12.57 10.55
C ILE A 160 -1.95 13.19 11.95
N LYS A 161 -2.57 14.38 12.03
CA LYS A 161 -2.79 15.08 13.30
C LYS A 161 -3.58 14.22 14.29
N PHE A 162 -4.69 13.62 13.85
CA PHE A 162 -5.52 12.74 14.68
C PHE A 162 -4.70 11.61 15.30
N TYR A 163 -3.92 10.87 14.52
CA TYR A 163 -3.10 9.78 15.04
C TYR A 163 -2.05 10.28 16.03
N LYS A 164 -1.36 11.39 15.74
CA LYS A 164 -0.39 12.00 16.67
C LYS A 164 -1.03 12.42 18.00
N GLU A 165 -2.19 13.06 17.95
CA GLU A 165 -2.94 13.48 19.15
C GLU A 165 -3.44 12.30 19.99
N ASN A 166 -3.60 11.12 19.38
CA ASN A 166 -3.99 9.89 20.06
C ASN A 166 -2.79 9.00 20.44
N GLY A 167 -1.56 9.53 20.35
CA GLY A 167 -0.36 8.83 20.81
C GLY A 167 0.21 7.78 19.86
N TYR A 168 -0.26 7.73 18.60
CA TYR A 168 0.31 6.86 17.59
C TYR A 168 1.60 7.43 17.02
N GLU A 169 2.56 6.54 16.76
CA GLU A 169 3.74 6.84 15.97
C GLU A 169 3.56 6.36 14.53
N PHE A 170 4.16 7.09 13.58
CA PHE A 170 4.08 6.75 12.16
C PHE A 170 5.22 5.83 11.76
N GLY A 171 4.90 4.56 11.55
CA GLY A 171 5.82 3.56 11.03
C GLY A 171 5.84 3.46 9.50
N VAL A 172 7.00 3.10 8.96
CA VAL A 172 7.15 2.63 7.58
C VAL A 172 7.41 1.13 7.61
N TYR A 173 6.88 0.39 6.63
CA TYR A 173 7.19 -1.04 6.55
C TYR A 173 8.69 -1.29 6.40
N ASN A 174 9.17 -2.33 7.10
CA ASN A 174 10.53 -2.84 7.02
C ASN A 174 10.48 -4.36 6.82
N ASP A 175 11.18 -4.87 5.81
CA ASP A 175 11.25 -6.31 5.52
C ASP A 175 11.79 -7.12 6.71
N ALA A 176 12.68 -6.54 7.53
CA ALA A 176 13.27 -7.20 8.70
C ALA A 176 12.28 -7.37 9.86
N ASP A 177 11.28 -6.48 9.94
CA ASP A 177 10.30 -6.40 11.03
C ASP A 177 8.88 -6.74 10.52
N HIS A 178 8.78 -7.59 9.49
CA HIS A 178 7.50 -7.98 8.91
C HIS A 178 6.58 -8.62 9.96
N PHE A 179 5.39 -8.04 10.13
CA PHE A 179 4.31 -8.64 10.90
C PHE A 179 3.14 -9.05 10.00
N ARG A 180 2.39 -10.05 10.46
CA ARG A 180 1.29 -10.65 9.71
C ARG A 180 0.06 -9.73 9.69
N LEU A 181 -0.31 -9.27 8.50
CA LEU A 181 -1.58 -8.57 8.29
C LEU A 181 -2.21 -9.00 6.96
N ASN A 182 -3.00 -10.07 6.98
CA ASN A 182 -3.78 -10.48 5.83
C ASN A 182 -5.13 -11.08 6.25
N PHE A 183 -6.17 -10.85 5.45
CA PHE A 183 -7.53 -11.32 5.71
C PHE A 183 -7.66 -12.85 5.63
N GLN A 184 -6.73 -13.55 4.99
CA GLN A 184 -6.67 -15.01 4.96
C GLN A 184 -6.19 -15.62 6.30
N LYS A 185 -5.63 -14.82 7.21
CA LYS A 185 -5.00 -15.26 8.47
C LYS A 185 -3.88 -16.30 8.25
N ASP A 186 -3.29 -16.34 7.06
CA ASP A 186 -2.19 -17.24 6.73
C ASP A 186 -0.89 -16.68 7.34
N GLN A 187 -0.22 -17.52 8.13
CA GLN A 187 0.99 -17.18 8.88
C GLN A 187 2.23 -17.01 8.01
N ARG A 188 2.18 -17.55 6.79
CA ARG A 188 3.33 -17.62 5.89
C ARG A 188 3.47 -16.34 5.06
N LEU A 189 2.36 -15.61 4.89
CA LEU A 189 2.21 -14.40 4.08
C LEU A 189 2.70 -13.12 4.77
#